data_AF-A0A8T7H421-F1
#
_entry.id   AF-A0A8T7H421-F1
#
_cell.length_a   1.000
_cell.length_b   1.000
_cell.length_c   1.000
_cell.angle_alpha   90.00
_cell.angle_beta   90.00
_cell.angle_gamma   90.00
#
_symmetry.space_group_name_H-M   'P 1'
#
loop_
_entity.id
_entity.type
_entity.pdbx_description
1 polymer ?
#
loop_
_entity_poly.entity_id
_entity_poly.type
_entity_poly.pdbx_seq_one_letter_code
_entity_poly.pdbx_strand_id
1 'polypeptide(L)'
;MSRLEEWNPWWEGKSTLPSDFIPRQIEIPSFNHTLSLTGVKYGGKTTFIHYFIQQHYPEALYIPLSDPYFNPTSLSQYVEYYLKEINPSQPIIILDDVEHPIEPIPDIKMILISSYNHPTSLSLYPLRLSEMLQVKDPQTALKHYLTYGGFPAVYLSQNKLPPLPIIIIPL
;
A
#
# COMPACT_ATOMS: atom_id res chain seq x y z
N MET A 1 -9.09 0.63 -22.42
CA MET A 1 -8.44 -0.59 -21.89
C MET A 1 -6.99 -0.35 -21.51
N SER A 2 -6.18 0.38 -22.30
CA SER A 2 -4.77 0.67 -21.95
C SER A 2 -4.55 1.18 -20.51
N ARG A 3 -5.43 2.05 -20.00
CA ARG A 3 -5.31 2.57 -18.63
C ARG A 3 -5.45 1.53 -17.52
N LEU A 4 -6.30 0.51 -17.69
CA LEU A 4 -6.51 -0.50 -16.65
C LEU A 4 -5.25 -1.38 -16.51
N GLU A 5 -4.62 -1.73 -17.63
CA GLU A 5 -3.35 -2.46 -17.68
C GLU A 5 -2.20 -1.60 -17.11
N GLU A 6 -2.21 -0.29 -17.35
CA GLU A 6 -1.24 0.64 -16.75
C GLU A 6 -1.36 0.72 -15.23
N TRP A 7 -2.57 0.66 -14.67
CA TRP A 7 -2.79 0.59 -13.22
C TRP A 7 -2.49 -0.79 -12.64
N ASN A 8 -2.57 -1.84 -13.45
CA ASN A 8 -2.41 -3.25 -13.05
C ASN A 8 -1.28 -3.96 -13.80
N PRO A 9 -0.05 -3.42 -13.79
CA PRO A 9 1.05 -3.91 -14.64
C PRO A 9 1.50 -5.33 -14.27
N TRP A 10 1.16 -5.82 -13.07
CA TRP A 10 1.41 -7.20 -12.66
C TRP A 10 0.61 -8.24 -13.47
N TRP A 11 -0.50 -7.87 -14.12
CA TRP A 11 -1.19 -8.76 -15.06
C TRP A 11 -0.32 -9.17 -16.24
N GLU A 12 0.69 -8.36 -16.57
CA GLU A 12 1.71 -8.66 -17.59
C GLU A 12 3.03 -9.16 -16.99
N GLY A 13 3.05 -9.48 -15.69
CA GLY A 13 4.25 -9.89 -14.97
C GLY A 13 5.28 -8.76 -14.75
N LYS A 14 4.89 -7.49 -14.93
CA LYS A 14 5.78 -6.35 -14.68
C LYS A 14 5.79 -6.01 -13.18
N SER A 15 7.00 -5.86 -12.63
CA SER A 15 7.18 -5.34 -11.27
C SER A 15 7.05 -3.81 -11.26
N THR A 16 6.30 -3.29 -10.29
CA THR A 16 6.24 -1.87 -9.94
C THR A 16 7.12 -1.48 -8.77
N LEU A 17 7.77 -2.46 -8.14
CA LEU A 17 8.61 -2.23 -6.98
C LEU A 17 10.02 -1.85 -7.42
N PRO A 18 10.64 -0.86 -6.76
CA PRO A 18 12.04 -0.54 -7.01
C PRO A 18 12.93 -1.70 -6.56
N SER A 19 14.09 -1.86 -7.20
CA SER A 19 15.03 -2.96 -6.92
C SER A 19 15.57 -2.97 -5.50
N ASP A 20 15.55 -1.82 -4.82
CA ASP A 20 15.97 -1.62 -3.44
C ASP A 20 14.79 -1.63 -2.45
N PHE A 21 13.58 -2.02 -2.88
CA PHE A 21 12.42 -2.14 -2.00
C PHE A 21 12.67 -3.04 -0.80
N ILE A 22 12.26 -2.56 0.38
CA ILE A 22 12.35 -3.31 1.64
C ILE A 22 10.94 -3.81 2.00
N PRO A 23 10.70 -5.13 1.96
CA PRO A 23 9.44 -5.71 2.39
C PRO A 23 9.12 -5.36 3.84
N ARG A 24 7.86 -4.98 4.08
CA ARG A 24 7.37 -4.75 5.44
C ARG A 24 6.93 -6.06 6.06
N GLN A 25 7.23 -6.24 7.35
CA GLN A 25 6.78 -7.41 8.10
C GLN A 25 5.39 -7.13 8.69
N ILE A 26 4.38 -7.04 7.81
CA ILE A 26 2.99 -6.78 8.19
C ILE A 26 2.15 -7.97 7.77
N GLU A 27 1.54 -8.62 8.76
CA GLU A 27 0.55 -9.66 8.52
C GLU A 27 -0.80 -9.01 8.21
N ILE A 28 -1.38 -9.35 7.06
CA ILE A 28 -2.73 -8.94 6.73
C ILE A 28 -3.70 -9.93 7.40
N PRO A 29 -4.57 -9.48 8.32
CA PRO A 29 -5.52 -10.36 8.99
C PRO A 29 -6.50 -10.94 7.96
N SER A 30 -7.02 -12.13 8.22
CA SER A 30 -8.12 -12.67 7.43
C SER A 30 -9.34 -11.74 7.52
N PHE A 31 -9.95 -11.43 6.37
CA PHE A 31 -11.14 -10.61 6.28
C PHE A 31 -12.17 -11.24 5.33
N ASN A 32 -13.45 -11.06 5.65
CA ASN A 32 -14.56 -11.68 4.92
C ASN A 32 -14.94 -10.87 3.67
N HIS A 33 -15.15 -9.56 3.82
CA HIS A 33 -15.59 -8.69 2.73
C HIS A 33 -14.67 -7.50 2.54
N THR A 34 -14.48 -6.67 3.57
CA THR A 34 -13.73 -5.43 3.43
C THR A 34 -12.63 -5.31 4.49
N LEU A 35 -11.44 -4.93 4.05
CA LEU A 35 -10.34 -4.50 4.91
C LEU A 35 -10.00 -3.04 4.59
N SER A 36 -9.92 -2.17 5.59
CA SER A 36 -9.39 -0.81 5.38
C SER A 36 -7.89 -0.78 5.73
N LEU A 37 -7.04 -0.35 4.81
CA LEU A 37 -5.65 0.00 5.06
C LEU A 37 -5.55 1.52 5.27
N THR A 38 -5.35 1.93 6.52
CA THR A 38 -5.33 3.34 6.88
C THR A 38 -3.92 3.78 7.28
N GLY A 39 -3.66 5.08 7.32
CA GLY A 39 -2.37 5.59 7.77
C GLY A 39 -2.07 6.98 7.25
N VAL A 40 -1.02 7.60 7.78
CA VAL A 40 -0.60 8.95 7.38
C VAL A 40 -0.35 9.04 5.86
N LYS A 41 -0.55 10.23 5.29
CA LYS A 41 -0.12 10.50 3.91
C LYS A 41 1.37 10.17 3.78
N TYR A 42 1.73 9.61 2.63
CA TYR A 42 3.07 9.12 2.33
C TYR A 42 3.57 7.97 3.22
N GLY A 43 2.75 7.36 4.08
CA GLY A 43 3.20 6.25 4.93
C GLY A 43 3.62 4.96 4.20
N GLY A 44 3.63 4.94 2.86
CA GLY A 44 3.99 3.77 2.04
C GLY A 44 2.86 2.76 1.82
N LYS A 45 1.59 3.19 1.94
CA LYS A 45 0.40 2.32 1.77
C LYS A 45 0.30 1.72 0.38
N THR A 46 0.33 2.55 -0.66
CA THR A 46 0.29 2.12 -2.07
C THR A 46 1.44 1.18 -2.40
N THR A 47 2.67 1.51 -1.97
CA THR A 47 3.85 0.65 -2.20
C THR A 47 3.72 -0.70 -1.49
N PHE A 48 3.25 -0.71 -0.24
CA PHE A 48 2.98 -1.96 0.49
C PHE A 48 1.94 -2.81 -0.23
N ILE A 49 0.86 -2.20 -0.73
CA ILE A 49 -0.19 -2.90 -1.46
C ILE A 49 0.33 -3.46 -2.78
N HIS A 50 1.14 -2.72 -3.53
CA HIS A 50 1.75 -3.23 -4.76
C HIS A 50 2.61 -4.47 -4.48
N TYR A 51 3.40 -4.43 -3.40
CA TYR A 51 4.14 -5.61 -2.94
C TYR A 51 3.21 -6.77 -2.57
N PHE A 52 2.18 -6.50 -1.76
CA PHE A 52 1.22 -7.50 -1.33
C PHE A 52 0.51 -8.19 -2.50
N ILE A 53 0.05 -7.41 -3.49
CA ILE A 53 -0.56 -7.89 -4.73
C ILE A 53 0.39 -8.85 -5.45
N GLN A 54 1.61 -8.42 -5.72
CA GLN A 54 2.57 -9.23 -6.49
C GLN A 54 2.92 -10.55 -5.79
N GLN A 55 2.93 -10.59 -4.46
CA GLN A 55 3.27 -11.80 -3.71
C GLN A 55 2.10 -12.76 -3.51
N HIS A 56 0.88 -12.25 -3.36
CA HIS A 56 -0.25 -13.05 -2.90
C HIS A 56 -1.45 -13.06 -3.84
N TYR A 57 -1.66 -11.99 -4.60
CA TYR A 57 -2.84 -11.79 -5.42
C TYR A 57 -2.48 -11.15 -6.77
N PRO A 58 -1.69 -11.83 -7.62
CA PRO A 58 -1.26 -11.28 -8.91
C PRO A 58 -2.43 -11.07 -9.89
N GLU A 59 -3.62 -11.55 -9.55
CA GLU A 59 -4.87 -11.35 -10.28
C GLU A 59 -5.71 -10.21 -9.67
N ALA A 60 -5.25 -9.46 -8.66
CA ALA A 60 -6.06 -8.40 -8.05
C ALA A 60 -6.30 -7.25 -9.03
N LEU A 61 -7.45 -6.60 -8.89
CA LEU A 61 -7.79 -5.34 -9.54
C LEU A 61 -7.49 -4.17 -8.61
N TYR A 62 -6.54 -3.33 -8.99
CA TYR A 62 -6.20 -2.07 -8.34
C TYR A 62 -6.76 -0.89 -9.15
N ILE A 63 -7.38 0.05 -8.43
CA ILE A 63 -7.93 1.28 -9.00
C ILE A 63 -7.47 2.47 -8.14
N PRO A 64 -6.65 3.38 -8.69
CA PRO A 64 -6.32 4.64 -8.04
C PRO A 64 -7.46 5.65 -8.22
N LEU A 65 -8.27 5.89 -7.18
CA LEU A 65 -9.42 6.79 -7.29
C LEU A 65 -9.02 8.27 -7.45
N SER A 66 -7.78 8.61 -7.10
CA SER A 66 -7.19 9.93 -7.29
C SER A 66 -6.65 10.18 -8.71
N ASP A 67 -6.64 9.16 -9.58
CA ASP A 67 -6.20 9.32 -10.97
C ASP A 67 -7.21 10.19 -11.75
N PRO A 68 -6.77 11.25 -12.45
CA PRO A 68 -7.67 12.17 -13.17
C PRO A 68 -8.45 11.53 -14.32
N TYR A 69 -8.04 10.34 -14.77
CA TYR A 69 -8.74 9.58 -15.80
C TYR A 69 -9.74 8.58 -15.22
N PHE A 70 -9.78 8.41 -13.89
CA PHE A 70 -10.79 7.61 -13.24
C PHE A 70 -12.15 8.33 -13.29
N ASN A 71 -13.17 7.63 -13.76
CA ASN A 71 -14.55 8.09 -13.68
C ASN A 71 -15.32 7.22 -12.67
N PRO A 72 -15.87 7.77 -11.58
CA PRO A 72 -16.62 7.00 -10.59
C PRO A 72 -17.77 6.17 -11.18
N THR A 73 -18.43 6.65 -12.23
CA THR A 73 -19.54 5.92 -12.88
C THR A 73 -19.07 4.68 -13.65
N SER A 74 -17.76 4.52 -13.86
CA SER A 74 -17.16 3.39 -14.57
C SER A 74 -16.68 2.26 -13.66
N LEU A 75 -16.83 2.36 -12.33
CA LEU A 75 -16.38 1.33 -11.41
C LEU A 75 -17.00 -0.04 -11.75
N SER A 76 -18.30 -0.11 -12.00
CA SER A 76 -18.97 -1.35 -12.41
C SER A 76 -18.38 -1.93 -13.70
N GLN A 77 -18.06 -1.08 -14.68
CA GLN A 77 -17.47 -1.50 -15.95
C GLN A 77 -16.07 -2.09 -15.76
N TYR A 78 -15.26 -1.51 -14.87
CA TYR A 78 -13.94 -2.07 -14.53
C TYR A 78 -14.05 -3.41 -13.82
N VAL A 79 -15.02 -3.56 -12.93
CA VAL A 79 -15.28 -4.82 -12.22
C VAL A 79 -15.81 -5.89 -13.16
N GLU A 80 -16.73 -5.55 -14.06
CA GLU A 80 -17.22 -6.47 -15.09
C GLU A 80 -16.10 -6.95 -16.01
N TYR A 81 -15.25 -6.03 -16.49
CA TYR A 81 -14.06 -6.39 -17.26
C TYR A 81 -13.14 -7.33 -16.46
N TYR A 82 -12.85 -6.96 -15.21
CA TYR A 82 -11.98 -7.74 -14.33
C TYR A 82 -12.47 -9.18 -14.16
N LEU A 83 -13.75 -9.35 -13.82
CA LEU A 83 -14.34 -10.66 -13.61
C LEU A 83 -14.38 -11.49 -14.90
N LYS A 84 -14.60 -10.85 -16.06
CA LYS A 84 -14.76 -11.55 -17.33
C LYS A 84 -13.43 -11.89 -18.01
N GLU A 85 -12.54 -10.91 -18.11
CA GLU A 85 -11.33 -11.00 -18.94
C GLU A 85 -10.11 -11.45 -18.13
N ILE A 86 -9.97 -11.00 -16.88
CA ILE A 86 -8.93 -11.50 -15.97
C ILE A 86 -9.36 -12.82 -15.32
N ASN A 87 -10.66 -12.98 -15.05
CA ASN A 87 -11.26 -14.21 -14.50
C ASN A 87 -10.50 -14.75 -13.26
N PRO A 88 -10.39 -13.93 -12.19
CA PRO A 88 -9.58 -14.25 -11.02
C PRO A 88 -10.12 -15.47 -10.27
N SER A 89 -9.21 -16.32 -9.79
CA SER A 89 -9.55 -17.46 -8.93
C SER A 89 -10.13 -17.03 -7.58
N GLN A 90 -9.65 -15.91 -7.05
CA GLN A 90 -10.16 -15.24 -5.86
C GLN A 90 -10.30 -13.73 -6.13
N PRO A 91 -11.51 -13.24 -6.48
CA PRO A 91 -11.71 -11.84 -6.80
C PRO A 91 -11.34 -10.91 -5.65
N ILE A 92 -10.36 -10.03 -5.90
CA ILE A 92 -9.96 -8.97 -4.97
C ILE A 92 -9.89 -7.64 -5.71
N ILE A 93 -10.56 -6.65 -5.14
CA ILE A 93 -10.51 -5.25 -5.60
C ILE A 93 -9.82 -4.41 -4.55
N ILE A 94 -8.96 -3.51 -5.01
CA ILE A 94 -8.20 -2.61 -4.18
C ILE A 94 -8.45 -1.19 -4.69
N LEU A 95 -9.01 -0.36 -3.82
CA LEU A 95 -9.35 1.03 -4.13
C LEU A 95 -8.39 1.93 -3.37
N ASP A 96 -7.56 2.70 -4.09
CA ASP A 96 -6.62 3.64 -3.48
C ASP A 96 -7.21 5.05 -3.38
N ASP A 97 -6.77 5.80 -2.37
CA ASP A 97 -7.24 7.15 -2.03
C ASP A 97 -8.76 7.26 -1.86
N VAL A 98 -9.36 6.32 -1.11
CA VAL A 98 -10.79 6.36 -0.77
C VAL A 98 -11.08 7.51 0.20
N GLU A 99 -11.89 8.48 -0.24
CA GLU A 99 -12.33 9.61 0.58
C GLU A 99 -13.73 9.44 1.19
N HIS A 100 -14.53 8.54 0.61
CA HIS A 100 -15.92 8.31 0.99
C HIS A 100 -16.20 6.82 1.18
N PRO A 101 -17.17 6.43 2.01
CA PRO A 101 -17.59 5.04 2.12
C PRO A 101 -17.95 4.47 0.75
N ILE A 102 -17.40 3.29 0.44
CA ILE A 102 -17.72 2.53 -0.76
C ILE A 102 -18.63 1.37 -0.35
N GLU A 103 -19.73 1.18 -1.07
CA GLU A 103 -20.60 0.04 -0.85
C GLU A 103 -19.86 -1.27 -1.19
N PRO A 104 -19.94 -2.30 -0.33
CA PRO A 104 -19.35 -3.60 -0.63
C PRO A 104 -19.93 -4.20 -1.91
N ILE A 105 -19.07 -4.77 -2.74
CA ILE A 105 -19.50 -5.53 -3.92
C ILE A 105 -19.73 -6.98 -3.47
N PRO A 106 -20.91 -7.58 -3.71
CA PRO A 106 -21.19 -8.96 -3.34
C PRO A 106 -20.15 -9.93 -3.89
N ASP A 107 -19.78 -10.92 -3.09
CA ASP A 107 -18.85 -12.00 -3.45
C ASP A 107 -17.42 -11.57 -3.81
N ILE A 108 -17.09 -10.29 -3.68
CA ILE A 108 -15.75 -9.75 -3.93
C ILE A 108 -15.14 -9.24 -2.63
N LYS A 109 -13.89 -9.64 -2.39
CA LYS A 109 -13.09 -9.08 -1.30
C LYS A 109 -12.55 -7.72 -1.70
N MET A 110 -12.61 -6.76 -0.79
CA MET A 110 -12.19 -5.38 -1.02
C MET A 110 -11.14 -4.94 -0.02
N ILE A 111 -10.08 -4.29 -0.51
CA ILE A 111 -9.14 -3.55 0.32
C ILE A 111 -9.29 -2.07 -0.01
N LEU A 112 -9.64 -1.27 0.99
CA LEU A 112 -9.81 0.17 0.86
C LEU A 112 -8.58 0.86 1.43
N ILE A 113 -7.86 1.64 0.64
CA ILE A 113 -6.73 2.41 1.13
C ILE A 113 -7.22 3.83 1.37
N SER A 114 -7.04 4.33 2.59
CA SER A 114 -7.44 5.69 2.92
C SER A 114 -6.46 6.36 3.89
N SER A 115 -6.57 7.67 4.01
CA SER A 115 -5.86 8.44 5.04
C SER A 115 -6.69 8.65 6.31
N TYR A 116 -7.92 8.12 6.35
CA TYR A 116 -8.88 8.31 7.45
C TYR A 116 -9.10 6.99 8.19
N ASN A 117 -9.15 7.04 9.53
CA ASN A 117 -9.35 5.84 10.32
C ASN A 117 -10.79 5.32 10.21
N HIS A 118 -10.94 4.06 9.78
CA HIS A 118 -12.17 3.30 9.89
C HIS A 118 -12.11 2.31 11.08
N PRO A 119 -13.25 1.89 11.65
CA PRO A 119 -13.27 0.98 12.81
C PRO A 119 -12.61 -0.37 12.57
N THR A 120 -12.69 -0.89 11.35
CA THR A 120 -12.04 -2.13 10.88
C THR A 120 -10.85 -1.81 9.98
N SER A 121 -9.85 -1.14 10.56
CA SER A 121 -8.64 -0.73 9.84
C SER A 121 -7.38 -1.45 10.31
N LEU A 122 -6.56 -1.82 9.34
CA LEU A 122 -5.14 -2.09 9.50
C LEU A 122 -4.41 -0.76 9.31
N SER A 123 -3.84 -0.22 10.38
CA SER A 123 -3.08 1.03 10.31
C SER A 123 -1.64 0.77 9.89
N LEU A 124 -1.24 1.31 8.75
CA LEU A 124 0.11 1.29 8.24
C LEU A 124 0.83 2.59 8.59
N TYR A 125 1.77 2.47 9.51
CA TYR A 125 2.68 3.55 9.89
C TYR A 125 3.96 3.48 9.07
N PRO A 126 4.75 4.57 9.02
CA PRO A 126 6.06 4.54 8.38
C PRO A 126 6.97 3.44 8.93
N LEU A 127 8.01 3.06 8.16
CA LEU A 127 8.94 2.00 8.53
C LEU A 127 9.46 2.18 9.95
N ARG A 128 9.42 1.10 10.73
CA ARG A 128 10.01 1.09 12.07
C ARG A 128 11.53 1.17 11.95
N LEU A 129 12.17 1.75 12.96
CA LEU A 129 13.64 1.80 13.02
C LEU A 129 14.25 0.40 12.87
N SER A 130 13.66 -0.62 13.49
CA SER A 130 14.11 -2.02 13.36
C SER A 130 14.05 -2.55 11.93
N GLU A 131 13.11 -2.09 11.10
CA GLU A 131 13.01 -2.45 9.68
C GLU A 131 14.06 -1.67 8.87
N MET A 132 14.26 -0.38 9.17
CA MET A 132 15.30 0.44 8.53
C MET A 132 16.72 -0.09 8.81
N LEU A 133 16.98 -0.59 10.02
CA LEU A 133 18.28 -1.13 10.41
C LEU A 133 18.64 -2.46 9.72
N GLN A 134 17.70 -3.11 9.02
CA GLN A 134 18.00 -4.28 8.19
C GLN A 134 18.71 -3.89 6.88
N VAL A 135 18.68 -2.61 6.50
CA VAL A 135 19.36 -2.11 5.31
C VAL A 135 20.84 -1.93 5.64
N LYS A 136 21.70 -2.65 4.93
CA LYS A 136 23.16 -2.61 5.14
C LYS A 136 23.78 -1.25 4.83
N ASP A 137 23.14 -0.47 3.97
CA ASP A 137 23.57 0.88 3.60
C ASP A 137 22.62 1.96 4.15
N PRO A 138 23.07 2.78 5.11
CA PRO A 138 22.28 3.88 5.68
C PRO A 138 21.79 4.91 4.64
N GLN A 139 22.53 5.10 3.54
CA GLN A 139 22.12 6.05 2.49
C GLN A 139 20.92 5.53 1.70
N THR A 140 20.92 4.24 1.36
CA THR A 140 19.77 3.56 0.75
C THR A 140 18.55 3.59 1.68
N ALA A 141 18.74 3.36 2.98
CA ALA A 141 17.66 3.45 3.96
C ALA A 141 17.05 4.85 4.02
N LEU A 142 17.89 5.89 4.03
CA LEU A 142 17.46 7.29 4.05
C LEU A 142 16.77 7.70 2.73
N LYS A 143 17.27 7.22 1.59
CA LYS A 143 16.64 7.46 0.29
C LYS A 143 15.25 6.82 0.24
N HIS A 144 15.13 5.55 0.64
CA HIS A 144 13.84 4.85 0.76
C HIS A 144 12.87 5.61 1.66
N TYR A 145 13.39 6.09 2.79
CA TYR A 145 12.66 6.92 3.73
C TYR A 145 12.12 8.21 3.11
N LEU A 146 12.94 8.95 2.35
CA LEU A 146 12.55 10.22 1.74
C LEU A 146 11.58 10.00 0.56
N THR A 147 11.76 8.93 -0.20
CA THR A 147 10.98 8.66 -1.41
C THR A 147 9.64 7.98 -1.12
N TYR A 148 9.57 7.11 -0.11
CA TYR A 148 8.39 6.27 0.18
C TYR A 148 7.79 6.53 1.57
N GLY A 149 8.26 7.58 2.26
CA GLY A 149 7.70 8.25 3.45
C GLY A 149 7.82 7.49 4.77
N GLY A 150 9.04 7.44 5.28
CA GLY A 150 9.49 6.65 6.42
C GLY A 150 9.47 7.26 7.83
N PHE A 151 9.02 8.51 8.10
CA PHE A 151 8.67 8.94 9.48
C PHE A 151 7.47 9.90 9.51
N PRO A 152 6.58 9.80 10.51
CA PRO A 152 5.79 10.93 10.93
C PRO A 152 6.68 11.84 11.80
N ALA A 153 6.92 13.07 11.36
CA ALA A 153 7.47 14.13 12.23
C ALA A 153 6.70 14.25 13.57
N VAL A 154 5.46 13.75 13.63
CA VAL A 154 4.58 13.71 14.80
C VAL A 154 5.00 12.69 15.88
N TYR A 155 5.68 11.60 15.54
CA TYR A 155 6.11 10.62 16.58
C TYR A 155 7.34 11.12 17.36
N LEU A 156 8.22 11.89 16.71
CA LEU A 156 9.38 12.53 17.34
C LEU A 156 8.99 13.68 18.28
N SER A 157 7.85 14.34 18.03
CA SER A 157 7.41 15.45 18.88
C SER A 157 6.65 15.00 20.13
N GLN A 158 6.13 13.77 20.16
CA GLN A 158 5.29 13.26 21.26
C GLN A 158 5.99 12.24 22.17
N ASN A 159 7.09 11.61 21.73
CA ASN A 159 7.89 10.72 22.57
C ASN A 159 9.31 11.27 22.70
N LYS A 160 9.68 11.67 23.92
CA LYS A 160 11.10 11.91 24.27
C LYS A 160 11.86 10.63 23.99
N LEU A 161 12.57 10.58 22.87
CA LEU A 161 13.50 9.48 22.61
C LEU A 161 14.51 9.42 23.76
N PRO A 162 14.85 8.22 24.26
CA PRO A 162 16.02 8.10 25.12
C PRO A 162 17.25 8.61 24.35
N PRO A 163 18.25 9.20 25.04
CA PRO A 163 19.43 9.72 24.38
C PRO A 163 20.10 8.59 23.59
N LEU A 164 20.38 8.85 22.31
CA LEU A 164 21.12 7.92 21.48
C LEU A 164 22.52 7.71 22.06
N PRO A 165 23.06 6.47 22.04
CA PRO A 165 24.44 6.23 22.44
C PRO A 165 25.37 7.04 21.54
N ILE A 166 26.26 7.81 22.15
CA ILE A 166 27.31 8.55 21.45
C ILE A 166 28.25 7.50 20.83
N ILE A 167 28.16 7.32 19.51
CA ILE A 167 29.15 6.55 18.75
C ILE A 167 30.31 7.50 18.46
N ILE A 168 31.41 7.34 19.21
CA ILE A 168 32.67 8.03 18.92
C ILE A 168 33.30 7.30 17.73
N ILE A 169 33.33 7.96 16.57
CA ILE A 169 34.13 7.51 15.43
C ILE A 169 35.55 8.06 15.64
N PRO A 170 36.58 7.22 15.82
CA PRO A 170 37.94 7.70 15.89
C PRO A 170 38.34 8.27 14.52
N LEU A 171 38.93 9.47 14.54
CA LEU A 171 39.52 10.15 13.38
C LEU A 171 40.83 9.48 12.95
#